data_AF-A0A9N8V3V7-F1
#
_entry.id   AF-A0A9N8V3V7-F1
#
_cell.length_a   1.000
_cell.length_b   1.000
_cell.length_c   1.000
_cell.angle_alpha   90.00
_cell.angle_beta   90.00
_cell.angle_gamma   90.00
#
_symmetry.space_group_name_H-M   'P 1'
#
loop_
_entity.id
_entity.type
_entity.pdbx_description
1 polymer ?
#
loop_
_entity_poly.entity_id
_entity_poly.type
_entity_poly.pdbx_seq_one_letter_code
_entity_poly.pdbx_strand_id
1 'polypeptide(L)'
;MQGLIKEMVRNASRNHRIHRTKFDLFRNKSTLMGAFAPSRSRMYAQPHDFNILRDDMEHDTSLPTFMVGYKNGFLPRQEPLARLPERFYALEYLLQNMSIHLPNGEGGLLSKGQLGEAVKDLPQYDVSDINDQRLLSALFRDYTFLTSAYLLEPCDIMYREKKDYGLGRSVLPKNIAIPLATVAEKLHTFPFMEYALSYSLYNYQRIDPSKPIIYPNLKLVRAFAGTPSEHGFILVHVAMVAHSGNLVKHATETLEATQEQDRVKFNNALKHLNDTMTLINQEMDTMWERSNSMDYLKFRTFIMGSKNQPMFPNGVVYEGVSEKPLFYRGESGANDSMIPCMDNLLQITSKLPNNPLTEMLKDFRRYRPTNHKEFLEFVQKKAEELNVPLYLANMDQIRAFRHRHWNFTKEYIIKNTMHPVATGGSPIVTWLPNQLGTILDQMSKVGQTINYNELTPENKIIVDEIINRVDSQERVLKREVEFLKQKFGSNQDRKQFETTTFRHFVFLNDFEIPTVFQNAENRAVLGTCQRCIAMNNGCTMKATKLSAATAFHWCEPIRELVACNGFFDKMRNALEDVEDVKLAVKLILAHSEENYWIPTPIRAEDCPFAREISEWMGR
;
A
#
# COMPACT_ATOMS: atom_id res chain seq x y z
N MET A 1 4.82 -38.69 -6.07
CA MET A 1 5.19 -37.29 -5.72
C MET A 1 4.83 -36.93 -4.28
N GLN A 2 3.57 -37.02 -3.83
CA GLN A 2 3.20 -36.85 -2.40
C GLN A 2 3.89 -37.85 -1.44
N GLY A 3 4.17 -39.08 -1.90
CA GLY A 3 4.94 -40.08 -1.13
C GLY A 3 6.41 -39.72 -0.94
N LEU A 4 7.05 -39.14 -1.98
CA LEU A 4 8.45 -38.71 -1.95
C LEU A 4 8.67 -37.53 -1.00
N ILE A 5 7.73 -36.58 -0.96
CA ILE A 5 7.77 -35.45 -0.01
C ILE A 5 7.65 -35.95 1.43
N LYS A 6 6.71 -36.86 1.71
CA LYS A 6 6.56 -37.48 3.04
C LYS A 6 7.78 -38.28 3.48
N GLU A 7 8.44 -38.96 2.55
CA GLU A 7 9.61 -39.80 2.83
C GLU A 7 10.89 -38.95 3.03
N MET A 8 11.07 -37.89 2.24
CA MET A 8 12.20 -36.97 2.38
C MET A 8 12.08 -36.09 3.64
N VAL A 9 10.89 -35.60 3.98
CA VAL A 9 10.64 -34.86 5.24
C VAL A 9 10.85 -35.76 6.47
N ARG A 10 10.47 -37.04 6.40
CA ARG A 10 10.78 -38.02 7.46
C ARG A 10 12.28 -38.25 7.63
N ASN A 11 13.02 -38.38 6.52
CA ASN A 11 14.46 -38.64 6.57
C ASN A 11 15.27 -37.45 7.10
N ALA A 12 14.88 -36.22 6.77
CA ALA A 12 15.48 -35.01 7.35
C ALA A 12 15.26 -34.93 8.88
N SER A 13 14.07 -35.32 9.36
CA SER A 13 13.76 -35.33 10.80
C SER A 13 14.51 -36.42 11.60
N ARG A 14 14.93 -37.51 10.94
CA ARG A 14 15.65 -38.62 11.59
C ARG A 14 17.12 -38.28 11.85
N ASN A 15 17.76 -37.48 10.99
CA ASN A 15 19.17 -37.11 11.13
C ASN A 15 19.45 -36.05 12.20
N HIS A 16 18.43 -35.48 12.85
CA HIS A 16 18.56 -34.45 13.90
C HIS A 16 18.20 -34.93 15.32
N ARG A 17 18.13 -36.25 15.56
CA ARG A 17 18.04 -36.78 16.93
C ARG A 17 19.42 -37.15 17.45
N ILE A 18 20.08 -36.24 18.16
CA ILE A 18 20.99 -36.51 19.28
C ILE A 18 21.14 -35.22 20.11
N HIS A 19 21.13 -35.39 21.44
CA HIS A 19 21.12 -34.40 22.52
C HIS A 19 19.80 -33.66 22.83
N ARG A 20 18.82 -34.42 23.32
CA ARG A 20 17.90 -33.92 24.35
C ARG A 20 18.60 -34.01 25.71
N THR A 21 19.12 -32.90 26.20
CA THR A 21 19.49 -32.75 27.60
C THR A 21 18.43 -31.89 28.27
N LYS A 22 17.88 -32.40 29.37
CA LYS A 22 16.83 -31.79 30.18
C LYS A 22 17.20 -30.37 30.59
N PHE A 23 16.33 -29.41 30.29
CA PHE A 23 16.12 -28.23 31.13
C PHE A 23 14.63 -27.90 31.14
N ASP A 24 13.98 -28.34 32.23
CA ASP A 24 12.77 -27.72 32.74
C ASP A 24 13.16 -26.46 33.53
N LEU A 25 12.21 -25.51 33.60
CA LEU A 25 12.21 -24.24 34.36
C LEU A 25 12.70 -23.02 33.55
N PHE A 26 11.77 -22.38 32.84
CA PHE A 26 11.19 -21.09 33.23
C PHE A 26 10.06 -20.76 32.26
N ARG A 27 8.82 -20.83 32.76
CA ARG A 27 7.59 -20.52 32.04
C ARG A 27 7.39 -19.00 32.07
N ASN A 28 8.04 -18.25 31.17
CA ASN A 28 7.68 -16.85 30.97
C ASN A 28 6.51 -16.77 29.99
N LYS A 29 5.32 -16.55 30.55
CA LYS A 29 4.16 -16.02 29.83
C LYS A 29 4.48 -14.57 29.45
N SER A 30 5.00 -14.33 28.25
CA SER A 30 4.82 -13.04 27.58
C SER A 30 3.66 -13.19 26.61
N THR A 31 2.49 -12.76 27.04
CA THR A 31 1.34 -12.54 26.17
C THR A 31 1.79 -11.55 25.09
N LEU A 32 1.73 -11.95 23.81
CA LEU A 32 1.93 -11.09 22.63
C LEU A 32 0.71 -10.15 22.46
N MET A 33 0.30 -9.49 23.55
CA MET A 33 -0.72 -8.45 23.56
C MET A 33 -0.01 -7.10 23.46
N GLY A 34 0.21 -6.68 22.22
CA GLY A 34 0.84 -5.41 21.87
C GLY A 34 0.80 -5.20 20.37
N ALA A 35 -0.37 -5.35 19.77
CA ALA A 35 -0.59 -5.07 18.36
C ALA A 35 -0.15 -3.64 18.04
N PHE A 36 0.92 -3.50 17.24
CA PHE A 36 1.31 -2.31 16.49
C PHE A 36 1.00 -0.96 17.16
N ALA A 37 1.53 -0.72 18.37
CA ALA A 37 1.73 0.65 18.83
C ALA A 37 3.00 1.20 18.14
N PRO A 38 3.00 2.44 17.63
CA PRO A 38 4.21 3.03 17.07
C PRO A 38 5.29 3.06 18.16
N SER A 39 6.38 2.33 17.97
CA SER A 39 7.48 2.35 18.92
C SER A 39 8.04 3.77 18.97
N ARG A 40 7.92 4.42 20.14
CA ARG A 40 8.64 5.66 20.44
C ARG A 40 10.10 5.31 20.69
N SER A 41 10.86 5.03 19.65
CA SER A 41 12.32 5.12 19.69
C SER A 41 12.68 6.61 19.67
N ARG A 42 12.71 7.25 20.85
CA ARG A 42 13.46 8.49 21.05
C ARG A 42 14.95 8.15 21.02
N MET A 43 15.53 8.05 19.82
CA MET A 43 16.95 8.34 19.68
C MET A 43 17.08 9.86 19.60
N TYR A 44 17.67 10.45 20.62
CA TYR A 44 18.18 11.81 20.56
C TYR A 44 19.33 11.84 19.54
N ALA A 45 19.00 12.00 18.26
CA ALA A 45 19.96 12.29 17.21
C ALA A 45 19.97 13.81 16.99
N GLN A 46 21.16 14.39 17.07
CA GLN A 46 21.41 15.81 16.79
C GLN A 46 20.84 16.18 15.39
N PRO A 47 20.16 17.32 15.24
CA PRO A 47 19.21 17.50 14.16
C PRO A 47 19.81 18.11 12.89
N HIS A 48 20.87 17.55 12.27
CA HIS A 48 21.37 18.16 11.01
C HIS A 48 21.73 17.27 9.81
N ASP A 49 22.14 15.99 9.92
CA ASP A 49 22.55 15.21 8.73
C ASP A 49 22.05 13.76 8.74
N PHE A 50 21.46 13.31 7.62
CA PHE A 50 21.18 11.90 7.36
C PHE A 50 22.45 11.20 6.91
N ASN A 51 22.76 10.03 7.49
CA ASN A 51 23.97 9.28 7.15
C ASN A 51 23.77 8.47 5.85
N ILE A 52 24.11 9.06 4.71
CA ILE A 52 24.09 8.37 3.41
C ILE A 52 25.24 7.37 3.36
N LEU A 53 24.91 6.14 2.98
CA LEU A 53 25.87 5.06 2.87
C LEU A 53 26.89 5.35 1.75
N ARG A 54 28.17 5.41 2.12
CA ARG A 54 29.29 5.66 1.18
C ARG A 54 29.89 4.39 0.59
N ASP A 55 29.82 3.28 1.33
CA ASP A 55 30.25 1.95 0.90
C ASP A 55 29.19 0.92 1.26
N ASP A 56 29.02 -0.11 0.43
CA ASP A 56 27.95 -1.10 0.58
C ASP A 56 28.09 -1.98 1.83
N MET A 57 29.25 -1.92 2.51
CA MET A 57 29.74 -2.81 3.57
C MET A 57 29.16 -4.22 3.48
N GLU A 58 29.44 -4.86 2.35
CA GLU A 58 28.86 -6.12 1.92
C GLU A 58 29.05 -7.29 2.92
N HIS A 59 29.95 -7.17 3.90
CA HIS A 59 30.20 -8.22 4.90
C HIS A 59 29.48 -8.00 6.24
N ASP A 60 28.89 -6.83 6.48
CA ASP A 60 28.15 -6.56 7.72
C ASP A 60 26.70 -7.07 7.61
N THR A 61 26.41 -8.12 8.36
CA THR A 61 25.08 -8.77 8.41
C THR A 61 24.16 -8.18 9.47
N SER A 62 24.65 -7.24 10.29
CA SER A 62 23.87 -6.59 11.35
C SER A 62 23.11 -5.35 10.86
N LEU A 63 23.60 -4.73 9.78
CA LEU A 63 23.00 -3.53 9.20
C LEU A 63 21.76 -3.87 8.35
N PRO A 64 20.71 -3.03 8.39
CA PRO A 64 19.52 -3.23 7.56
C PRO A 64 19.88 -3.41 6.08
N THR A 65 19.21 -4.35 5.41
CA THR A 65 19.46 -4.66 4.00
C THR A 65 19.21 -3.47 3.06
N PHE A 66 18.22 -2.63 3.38
CA PHE A 66 17.87 -1.45 2.61
C PHE A 66 18.36 -0.20 3.33
N MET A 67 19.50 0.32 2.88
CA MET A 67 20.07 1.58 3.33
C MET A 67 20.37 2.47 2.12
N VAL A 68 19.99 3.73 2.19
CA VAL A 68 20.18 4.70 1.10
C VAL A 68 21.67 5.01 0.94
N GLY A 69 22.19 4.84 -0.27
CA GLY A 69 23.60 5.08 -0.59
C GLY A 69 23.82 5.63 -2.00
N TYR A 70 25.01 6.19 -2.27
CA TYR A 70 25.33 6.72 -3.60
C TYR A 70 25.59 5.63 -4.65
N LYS A 71 25.97 4.42 -4.23
CA LYS A 71 26.22 3.29 -5.13
C LYS A 71 24.94 2.48 -5.42
N ASN A 72 24.24 2.08 -4.36
CA ASN A 72 23.04 1.24 -4.45
C ASN A 72 21.74 2.05 -4.56
N GLY A 73 21.74 3.34 -4.22
CA GLY A 73 20.52 4.13 -4.17
C GLY A 73 19.51 3.54 -3.20
N PHE A 74 18.36 3.13 -3.73
CA PHE A 74 17.29 2.43 -3.00
C PHE A 74 17.30 0.90 -3.22
N LEU A 75 18.28 0.34 -3.95
CA LEU A 75 18.50 -1.11 -4.01
C LEU A 75 19.12 -1.61 -2.69
N PRO A 76 19.01 -2.92 -2.38
CA PRO A 76 19.65 -3.47 -1.20
C PRO A 76 21.18 -3.31 -1.26
N ARG A 77 21.79 -3.14 -0.08
CA ARG A 77 23.26 -3.03 0.07
C ARG A 77 23.99 -4.31 -0.36
N GLN A 78 23.36 -5.46 -0.14
CA GLN A 78 23.87 -6.78 -0.49
C GLN A 78 22.96 -7.43 -1.53
N GLU A 79 23.53 -8.25 -2.41
CA GLU A 79 22.73 -9.01 -3.38
C GLU A 79 21.74 -9.94 -2.64
N PRO A 80 20.46 -9.99 -3.08
CA PRO A 80 19.47 -10.82 -2.42
C PRO A 80 19.90 -12.28 -2.30
N LEU A 81 19.60 -12.90 -1.16
CA LEU A 81 19.89 -14.31 -0.98
C LEU A 81 18.90 -15.14 -1.83
N ALA A 82 19.41 -15.75 -2.89
CA ALA A 82 18.60 -16.47 -3.89
C ALA A 82 18.14 -17.85 -3.41
N ARG A 83 18.90 -18.50 -2.53
CA ARG A 83 18.59 -19.83 -1.99
C ARG A 83 18.68 -19.79 -0.47
N LEU A 84 17.64 -20.26 0.21
CA LEU A 84 17.64 -20.34 1.66
C LEU A 84 18.62 -21.42 2.17
N PRO A 85 19.18 -21.25 3.38
CA PRO A 85 20.00 -22.27 4.03
C PRO A 85 19.26 -23.60 4.22
N GLU A 86 20.01 -24.70 4.35
CA GLU A 86 19.46 -26.06 4.46
C GLU A 86 18.43 -26.25 5.58
N ARG A 87 18.56 -25.47 6.66
CA ARG A 87 17.55 -25.38 7.74
C ARG A 87 16.12 -25.18 7.20
N PHE A 88 15.96 -24.44 6.11
CA PHE A 88 14.67 -24.09 5.51
C PHE A 88 14.35 -24.90 4.25
N TYR A 89 14.97 -26.08 4.06
CA TYR A 89 14.81 -26.90 2.86
C TYR A 89 13.36 -27.11 2.44
N ALA A 90 12.44 -27.40 3.38
CA ALA A 90 11.04 -27.65 3.02
C ALA A 90 10.32 -26.38 2.52
N LEU A 91 10.69 -25.20 3.02
CA LEU A 91 10.16 -23.92 2.54
C LEU A 91 10.71 -23.61 1.14
N GLU A 92 12.02 -23.75 0.94
CA GLU A 92 12.68 -23.58 -0.36
C GLU A 92 12.07 -24.53 -1.40
N TYR A 93 11.93 -25.81 -1.07
CA TYR A 93 11.34 -26.81 -1.96
C TYR A 93 9.90 -26.46 -2.33
N LEU A 94 9.09 -26.04 -1.36
CA LEU A 94 7.70 -25.65 -1.61
C LEU A 94 7.64 -24.46 -2.59
N LEU A 95 8.45 -23.43 -2.38
CA LEU A 95 8.50 -22.23 -3.21
C LEU A 95 9.02 -22.50 -4.63
N GLN A 96 10.04 -23.34 -4.78
CA GLN A 96 10.57 -23.73 -6.10
C GLN A 96 9.56 -24.53 -6.94
N ASN A 97 8.58 -25.18 -6.30
CA ASN A 97 7.51 -25.93 -6.96
C ASN A 97 6.18 -25.16 -6.99
N MET A 98 6.15 -23.90 -6.53
CA MET A 98 4.91 -23.17 -6.29
C MET A 98 4.28 -22.60 -7.55
N SER A 99 5.08 -21.99 -8.44
CA SER A 99 4.58 -21.17 -9.55
C SER A 99 3.64 -21.93 -10.50
N ILE A 100 2.79 -21.20 -11.22
CA ILE A 100 1.88 -21.80 -12.22
C ILE A 100 2.72 -22.53 -13.27
N HIS A 101 3.73 -21.88 -13.84
CA HIS A 101 4.67 -22.48 -14.77
C HIS A 101 6.03 -22.65 -14.11
N LEU A 102 6.53 -23.87 -14.11
CA LEU A 102 7.87 -24.20 -13.63
C LEU A 102 8.90 -24.05 -14.76
N PRO A 103 10.20 -23.85 -14.43
CA PRO A 103 11.26 -23.73 -15.45
C PRO A 103 11.40 -24.95 -16.37
N ASN A 104 11.00 -26.14 -15.91
CA ASN A 104 11.01 -27.38 -16.71
C ASN A 104 9.81 -27.50 -17.68
N GLY A 105 8.92 -26.50 -17.72
CA GLY A 105 7.73 -26.49 -18.56
C GLY A 105 6.50 -27.16 -17.93
N GLU A 106 6.62 -27.79 -16.77
CA GLU A 106 5.48 -28.40 -16.07
C GLU A 106 4.66 -27.37 -15.28
N GLY A 107 3.41 -27.74 -14.95
CA GLY A 107 2.59 -26.97 -14.03
C GLY A 107 3.00 -27.19 -12.57
N GLY A 108 3.25 -26.12 -11.82
CA GLY A 108 3.53 -26.21 -10.39
C GLY A 108 2.26 -26.29 -9.53
N LEU A 109 2.42 -26.06 -8.23
CA LEU A 109 1.34 -26.24 -7.24
C LEU A 109 0.16 -25.30 -7.49
N LEU A 110 0.42 -24.03 -7.83
CA LEU A 110 -0.65 -23.06 -8.11
C LEU A 110 -1.46 -23.41 -9.37
N SER A 111 -0.81 -23.94 -10.40
CA SER A 111 -1.51 -24.41 -11.61
C SER A 111 -2.55 -25.49 -11.29
N LYS A 112 -2.18 -26.40 -10.36
CA LYS A 112 -2.97 -27.55 -9.95
C LYS A 112 -3.94 -27.27 -8.79
N GLY A 113 -3.88 -26.09 -8.17
CA GLY A 113 -4.65 -25.76 -6.97
C GLY A 113 -4.26 -26.62 -5.75
N GLN A 114 -2.99 -27.01 -5.66
CA GLN A 114 -2.48 -27.96 -4.67
C GLN A 114 -1.63 -27.32 -3.55
N LEU A 115 -1.42 -25.99 -3.59
CA LEU A 115 -0.58 -25.31 -2.61
C LEU A 115 -1.18 -25.39 -1.21
N GLY A 116 -2.49 -25.18 -1.09
CA GLY A 116 -3.18 -25.25 0.20
C GLY A 116 -2.98 -26.59 0.94
N GLU A 117 -2.99 -27.71 0.21
CA GLU A 117 -2.71 -29.03 0.79
C GLU A 117 -1.22 -29.22 1.10
N ALA A 118 -0.32 -28.78 0.21
CA ALA A 118 1.12 -28.90 0.40
C ALA A 118 1.63 -28.12 1.63
N VAL A 119 1.01 -26.98 1.94
CA VAL A 119 1.34 -26.16 3.12
C VAL A 119 1.12 -26.91 4.44
N LYS A 120 0.25 -27.93 4.49
CA LYS A 120 0.04 -28.73 5.72
C LYS A 120 1.29 -29.49 6.15
N ASP A 121 2.14 -29.86 5.19
CA ASP A 121 3.40 -30.58 5.44
C ASP A 121 4.58 -29.63 5.72
N LEU A 122 4.39 -28.31 5.62
CA LEU A 122 5.43 -27.32 5.94
C LEU A 122 5.63 -27.27 7.48
N PRO A 123 6.85 -27.53 7.99
CA PRO A 123 7.11 -27.38 9.43
C PRO A 123 7.05 -25.91 9.83
N GLN A 124 6.57 -25.64 11.05
CA GLN A 124 6.69 -24.32 11.65
C GLN A 124 8.15 -24.13 12.09
N TYR A 125 8.89 -23.27 11.38
CA TYR A 125 10.26 -22.95 11.74
C TYR A 125 10.30 -21.93 12.89
N ASP A 126 11.12 -22.19 13.89
CA ASP A 126 11.57 -21.15 14.80
C ASP A 126 12.61 -20.29 14.06
N VAL A 127 12.46 -18.97 14.12
CA VAL A 127 13.33 -17.96 13.49
C VAL A 127 13.78 -16.90 14.50
N SER A 128 13.53 -17.14 15.78
CA SER A 128 13.85 -16.22 16.88
C SER A 128 15.36 -16.02 17.06
N ASP A 129 16.18 -17.00 16.68
CA ASP A 129 17.64 -16.96 16.78
C ASP A 129 18.33 -16.17 15.64
N ILE A 130 17.60 -15.83 14.57
CA ILE A 130 18.18 -15.21 13.37
C ILE A 130 18.24 -13.69 13.51
N ASN A 131 19.45 -13.14 13.46
CA ASN A 131 19.68 -11.68 13.47
C ASN A 131 20.37 -11.16 12.20
N ASP A 132 20.83 -12.07 11.33
CA ASP A 132 21.38 -11.73 10.02
C ASP A 132 20.30 -11.07 9.15
N GLN A 133 20.50 -9.79 8.82
CA GLN A 133 19.54 -8.97 8.10
C GLN A 133 19.30 -9.47 6.67
N ARG A 134 20.32 -10.05 6.04
CA ARG A 134 20.22 -10.63 4.69
C ARG A 134 19.34 -11.88 4.72
N LEU A 135 19.56 -12.77 5.69
CA LEU A 135 18.72 -13.96 5.86
C LEU A 135 17.30 -13.60 6.30
N LEU A 136 17.11 -12.63 7.20
CA LEU A 136 15.79 -12.13 7.58
C LEU A 136 15.03 -11.59 6.36
N SER A 137 15.69 -10.80 5.52
CA SER A 137 15.08 -10.25 4.29
C SER A 137 14.68 -11.35 3.30
N ALA A 138 15.50 -12.39 3.17
CA ALA A 138 15.20 -13.54 2.31
C ALA A 138 14.02 -14.36 2.82
N LEU A 139 13.97 -14.62 4.13
CA LEU A 139 12.84 -15.27 4.78
C LEU A 139 11.57 -14.43 4.65
N PHE A 140 11.68 -13.10 4.80
CA PHE A 140 10.54 -12.21 4.61
C PHE A 140 9.96 -12.35 3.21
N ARG A 141 10.78 -12.16 2.16
CA ARG A 141 10.38 -12.36 0.75
C ARG A 141 9.72 -13.72 0.57
N ASP A 142 10.34 -14.78 1.04
CA ASP A 142 9.88 -16.14 0.78
C ASP A 142 8.56 -16.47 1.50
N TYR A 143 8.41 -16.03 2.75
CA TYR A 143 7.16 -16.19 3.49
C TYR A 143 6.03 -15.28 2.98
N THR A 144 6.32 -14.08 2.49
CA THR A 144 5.29 -13.20 1.90
C THR A 144 4.82 -13.71 0.55
N PHE A 145 5.71 -14.25 -0.29
CA PHE A 145 5.33 -14.99 -1.50
C PHE A 145 4.42 -16.17 -1.17
N LEU A 146 4.80 -17.00 -0.19
CA LEU A 146 3.98 -18.13 0.24
C LEU A 146 2.63 -17.69 0.83
N THR A 147 2.63 -16.66 1.67
CA THR A 147 1.42 -16.09 2.29
C THR A 147 0.45 -15.61 1.23
N SER A 148 0.93 -14.82 0.28
CA SER A 148 0.09 -14.28 -0.79
C SER A 148 -0.47 -15.40 -1.67
N ALA A 149 0.38 -16.33 -2.11
CA ALA A 149 -0.02 -17.50 -2.89
C ALA A 149 -1.06 -18.35 -2.16
N TYR A 150 -0.85 -18.63 -0.87
CA TYR A 150 -1.78 -19.43 -0.07
C TYR A 150 -3.12 -18.72 0.12
N LEU A 151 -3.15 -17.44 0.46
CA LEU A 151 -4.42 -16.76 0.70
C LEU A 151 -5.25 -16.58 -0.58
N LEU A 152 -4.57 -16.38 -1.72
CA LEU A 152 -5.18 -15.99 -3.00
C LEU A 152 -5.28 -17.13 -4.03
N GLU A 153 -4.75 -18.33 -3.77
CA GLU A 153 -4.92 -19.48 -4.68
C GLU A 153 -6.39 -19.77 -5.04
N PRO A 154 -7.37 -19.75 -4.11
CA PRO A 154 -8.77 -19.92 -4.49
C PRO A 154 -9.26 -18.81 -5.42
N CYS A 155 -8.77 -17.58 -5.23
CA CYS A 155 -9.10 -16.46 -6.08
C CYS A 155 -8.52 -16.61 -7.49
N ASP A 156 -7.30 -17.12 -7.61
CA ASP A 156 -6.67 -17.36 -8.90
C ASP A 156 -7.38 -18.45 -9.68
N ILE A 157 -7.74 -19.57 -9.02
CA ILE A 157 -8.52 -20.65 -9.62
C ILE A 157 -9.86 -20.11 -10.16
N MET A 158 -10.60 -19.40 -9.30
CA MET A 158 -11.88 -18.78 -9.69
C MET A 158 -11.70 -17.79 -10.85
N TYR A 159 -10.62 -17.01 -10.84
CA TYR A 159 -10.36 -16.02 -11.87
C TYR A 159 -10.03 -16.67 -13.21
N ARG A 160 -9.22 -17.74 -13.22
CA ARG A 160 -8.91 -18.50 -14.44
C ARG A 160 -10.15 -19.16 -15.03
N GLU A 161 -11.03 -19.69 -14.19
CA GLU A 161 -12.25 -20.40 -14.63
C GLU A 161 -13.39 -19.45 -15.05
N LYS A 162 -13.62 -18.38 -14.29
CA LYS A 162 -14.86 -17.58 -14.37
C LYS A 162 -14.63 -16.08 -14.53
N LYS A 163 -13.37 -15.61 -14.55
CA LYS A 163 -13.02 -14.18 -14.58
C LYS A 163 -13.55 -13.39 -13.39
N ASP A 164 -13.78 -14.07 -12.27
CA ASP A 164 -14.18 -13.51 -10.97
C ASP A 164 -13.17 -13.96 -9.91
N TYR A 165 -12.80 -13.09 -8.98
CA TYR A 165 -11.86 -13.42 -7.91
C TYR A 165 -12.47 -14.22 -6.77
N GLY A 166 -13.79 -14.26 -6.58
CA GLY A 166 -14.41 -14.96 -5.45
C GLY A 166 -13.83 -14.54 -4.08
N LEU A 167 -13.75 -15.48 -3.14
CA LEU A 167 -13.22 -15.26 -1.79
C LEU A 167 -11.85 -15.93 -1.61
N GLY A 168 -10.95 -15.24 -0.92
CA GLY A 168 -9.68 -15.79 -0.48
C GLY A 168 -9.81 -16.60 0.81
N ARG A 169 -8.74 -17.26 1.22
CA ARG A 169 -8.71 -17.97 2.52
C ARG A 169 -8.70 -16.94 3.65
N SER A 170 -9.62 -17.05 4.59
CA SER A 170 -9.75 -16.10 5.72
C SER A 170 -8.76 -16.37 6.87
N VAL A 171 -7.96 -17.43 6.78
CA VAL A 171 -7.04 -17.87 7.83
C VAL A 171 -5.69 -18.19 7.23
N LEU A 172 -4.62 -17.60 7.76
CA LEU A 172 -3.23 -17.97 7.48
C LEU A 172 -2.74 -18.94 8.56
N PRO A 173 -2.31 -20.17 8.21
CA PRO A 173 -1.97 -21.18 9.19
C PRO A 173 -0.71 -20.83 9.96
N LYS A 174 -0.63 -21.28 11.22
CA LYS A 174 0.43 -20.90 12.18
C LYS A 174 1.86 -21.20 11.71
N ASN A 175 2.03 -22.22 10.87
CA ASN A 175 3.34 -22.59 10.31
C ASN A 175 3.88 -21.59 9.29
N ILE A 176 3.02 -20.70 8.77
CA ILE A 176 3.41 -19.54 7.96
C ILE A 176 3.31 -18.26 8.81
N ALA A 177 2.19 -18.08 9.53
CA ALA A 177 1.87 -16.83 10.22
C ALA A 177 2.90 -16.45 11.30
N ILE A 178 3.29 -17.39 12.17
CA ILE A 178 4.22 -17.13 13.27
C ILE A 178 5.62 -16.74 12.78
N PRO A 179 6.30 -17.54 11.91
CA PRO A 179 7.61 -17.16 11.43
C PRO A 179 7.59 -15.86 10.60
N LEU A 180 6.56 -15.64 9.79
CA LEU A 180 6.42 -14.38 9.05
C LEU A 180 6.26 -13.18 9.98
N ALA A 181 5.40 -13.26 11.00
CA ALA A 181 5.21 -12.19 11.96
C ALA A 181 6.50 -11.89 12.73
N THR A 182 7.23 -12.93 13.14
CA THR A 182 8.52 -12.79 13.84
C THR A 182 9.58 -12.11 12.97
N VAL A 183 9.68 -12.49 11.69
CA VAL A 183 10.62 -11.85 10.75
C VAL A 183 10.21 -10.41 10.44
N ALA A 184 8.91 -10.16 10.22
CA ALA A 184 8.40 -8.83 9.93
C ALA A 184 8.63 -7.86 11.10
N GLU A 185 8.46 -8.32 12.34
CA GLU A 185 8.76 -7.55 13.54
C GLU A 185 10.24 -7.14 13.61
N LYS A 186 11.15 -8.10 13.38
CA LYS A 186 12.60 -7.86 13.36
C LYS A 186 13.06 -6.91 12.25
N LEU A 187 12.32 -6.86 11.14
CA LEU A 187 12.57 -5.95 10.01
C LEU A 187 11.76 -4.65 10.11
N HIS A 188 10.96 -4.46 11.16
CA HIS A 188 10.09 -3.31 11.37
C HIS A 188 9.13 -3.05 10.18
N THR A 189 8.55 -4.12 9.64
CA THR A 189 7.61 -4.09 8.52
C THR A 189 6.32 -4.86 8.83
N PHE A 190 5.33 -4.79 7.94
CA PHE A 190 4.10 -5.56 8.07
C PHE A 190 4.28 -6.99 7.53
N PRO A 191 3.64 -8.01 8.14
CA PRO A 191 3.73 -9.42 7.72
C PRO A 191 2.89 -9.70 6.48
N PHE A 192 3.13 -8.96 5.40
CA PHE A 192 2.49 -9.17 4.10
C PHE A 192 3.41 -8.68 2.96
N MET A 193 3.17 -9.18 1.75
CA MET A 193 3.95 -8.80 0.57
C MET A 193 3.90 -7.30 0.30
N GLU A 194 5.08 -6.70 0.16
CA GLU A 194 5.28 -5.31 -0.26
C GLU A 194 6.34 -5.20 -1.38
N TYR A 195 6.70 -3.99 -1.76
CA TYR A 195 7.52 -3.70 -2.95
C TYR A 195 9.04 -3.96 -2.77
N ALA A 196 9.66 -3.44 -1.70
CA ALA A 196 11.11 -3.37 -1.57
C ALA A 196 11.73 -4.68 -1.05
N LEU A 197 11.37 -5.10 0.17
CA LEU A 197 11.86 -6.32 0.84
C LEU A 197 11.27 -7.61 0.24
N SER A 198 10.19 -7.52 -0.54
CA SER A 198 9.49 -8.69 -1.08
C SER A 198 9.42 -8.70 -2.61
N TYR A 199 8.36 -8.15 -3.22
CA TYR A 199 7.97 -8.49 -4.60
C TYR A 199 8.97 -8.03 -5.67
N SER A 200 9.59 -6.86 -5.47
CA SER A 200 10.45 -6.21 -6.47
C SER A 200 11.92 -6.19 -6.07
N LEU A 201 12.33 -5.30 -5.16
CA LEU A 201 13.75 -4.94 -5.01
C LEU A 201 14.60 -5.99 -4.29
N TYR A 202 14.00 -6.97 -3.63
CA TYR A 202 14.70 -8.12 -3.02
C TYR A 202 14.42 -9.45 -3.75
N ASN A 203 13.71 -9.41 -4.88
CA ASN A 203 13.33 -10.58 -5.67
C ASN A 203 14.11 -10.68 -7.00
N TYR A 204 15.41 -10.40 -6.96
CA TYR A 204 16.27 -10.57 -8.13
C TYR A 204 17.58 -11.26 -7.76
N GLN A 205 18.23 -11.83 -8.77
CA GLN A 205 19.60 -12.29 -8.73
C GLN A 205 20.27 -11.89 -10.03
N ARG A 206 21.56 -11.55 -10.00
CA ARG A 206 22.35 -11.40 -11.22
C ARG A 206 22.65 -12.75 -11.85
N ILE A 207 22.59 -12.82 -13.18
CA ILE A 207 23.02 -13.99 -13.93
C ILE A 207 24.54 -14.11 -13.85
N ASP A 208 25.22 -13.00 -14.10
CA ASP A 208 26.66 -12.82 -13.95
C ASP A 208 26.95 -11.77 -12.86
N PRO A 209 27.43 -12.18 -11.67
CA PRO A 209 27.72 -11.26 -10.57
C PRO A 209 28.81 -10.22 -10.87
N SER A 210 29.62 -10.41 -11.91
CA SER A 210 30.63 -9.42 -12.32
C SER A 210 30.05 -8.27 -13.16
N LYS A 211 28.82 -8.44 -13.68
CA LYS A 211 28.14 -7.48 -14.54
C LYS A 211 27.20 -6.56 -13.74
N PRO A 212 26.88 -5.38 -14.29
CA PRO A 212 25.98 -4.43 -13.63
C PRO A 212 24.55 -4.97 -13.50
N ILE A 213 23.77 -4.28 -12.66
CA ILE A 213 22.33 -4.51 -12.49
C ILE A 213 21.61 -3.87 -13.68
N ILE A 214 21.50 -4.62 -14.77
CA ILE A 214 20.78 -4.25 -15.99
C ILE A 214 19.84 -5.39 -16.37
N TYR A 215 18.67 -5.10 -16.92
CA TYR A 215 17.63 -6.09 -17.18
C TYR A 215 18.11 -7.41 -17.80
N PRO A 216 18.95 -7.44 -18.86
CA PRO A 216 19.40 -8.70 -19.47
C PRO A 216 20.28 -9.57 -18.56
N ASN A 217 20.82 -8.99 -17.48
CA ASN A 217 21.65 -9.68 -16.49
C ASN A 217 20.86 -10.04 -15.22
N LEU A 218 19.54 -9.92 -15.21
CA LEU A 218 18.71 -10.19 -14.03
C LEU A 218 17.82 -11.41 -14.25
N LYS A 219 17.54 -12.12 -13.15
CA LYS A 219 16.50 -13.15 -13.08
C LYS A 219 15.77 -13.07 -11.74
N LEU A 220 14.53 -13.56 -11.70
CA LEU A 220 13.74 -13.62 -10.49
C LEU A 220 14.23 -14.72 -9.55
N VAL A 221 14.06 -14.50 -8.25
CA VAL A 221 14.24 -15.54 -7.23
C VAL A 221 12.95 -16.34 -7.04
N ARG A 222 11.81 -15.65 -7.00
CA ARG A 222 10.45 -16.20 -6.84
C ARG A 222 9.51 -15.61 -7.88
N ALA A 223 8.53 -16.41 -8.31
CA ALA A 223 7.51 -16.04 -9.27
C ALA A 223 6.18 -16.71 -8.91
N PHE A 224 5.05 -16.09 -9.27
CA PHE A 224 3.73 -16.70 -9.12
C PHE A 224 3.28 -17.36 -10.42
N ALA A 225 3.28 -16.64 -11.54
CA ALA A 225 2.92 -17.19 -12.83
C ALA A 225 4.10 -17.94 -13.47
N GLY A 226 5.33 -17.43 -13.29
CA GLY A 226 6.53 -18.01 -13.91
C GLY A 226 6.63 -17.72 -15.41
N THR A 227 6.11 -16.57 -15.86
CA THR A 227 6.08 -16.18 -17.28
C THR A 227 7.11 -15.08 -17.59
N PRO A 228 7.51 -14.93 -18.87
CA PRO A 228 8.33 -13.80 -19.29
C PRO A 228 7.70 -12.44 -18.94
N SER A 229 6.37 -12.33 -18.99
CA SER A 229 5.67 -11.09 -18.64
C SER A 229 5.77 -10.73 -17.17
N GLU A 230 5.66 -11.71 -16.25
CA GLU A 230 5.89 -11.45 -14.82
C GLU A 230 7.36 -11.09 -14.53
N HIS A 231 8.29 -11.78 -15.18
CA HIS A 231 9.72 -11.47 -15.14
C HIS A 231 10.00 -10.03 -15.57
N GLY A 232 9.46 -9.63 -16.73
CA GLY A 232 9.55 -8.27 -17.24
C GLY A 232 8.96 -7.24 -16.29
N PHE A 233 7.74 -7.51 -15.81
CA PHE A 233 7.01 -6.59 -14.93
C PHE A 233 7.81 -6.28 -13.67
N ILE A 234 8.43 -7.27 -13.05
CA ILE A 234 9.20 -7.08 -11.82
C ILE A 234 10.58 -6.49 -12.12
N LEU A 235 11.34 -7.03 -13.07
CA LEU A 235 12.75 -6.67 -13.25
C LEU A 235 12.98 -5.34 -13.97
N VAL A 236 11.98 -4.81 -14.68
CA VAL A 236 12.02 -3.41 -15.14
C VAL A 236 12.08 -2.44 -13.95
N HIS A 237 11.36 -2.73 -12.85
CA HIS A 237 11.46 -1.89 -11.64
C HIS A 237 12.88 -1.94 -11.04
N VAL A 238 13.51 -3.12 -10.99
CA VAL A 238 14.89 -3.25 -10.49
C VAL A 238 15.86 -2.48 -11.39
N ALA A 239 15.71 -2.56 -12.72
CA ALA A 239 16.54 -1.83 -13.67
C ALA A 239 16.35 -0.30 -13.53
N MET A 240 15.13 0.18 -13.34
CA MET A 240 14.87 1.60 -13.05
C MET A 240 15.57 2.04 -11.76
N VAL A 241 15.40 1.28 -10.66
CA VAL A 241 15.95 1.62 -9.35
C VAL A 241 17.47 1.48 -9.30
N ALA A 242 18.09 0.72 -10.22
CA ALA A 242 19.56 0.69 -10.35
C ALA A 242 20.19 2.06 -10.65
N HIS A 243 19.43 3.01 -11.22
CA HIS A 243 19.87 4.39 -11.44
C HIS A 243 19.72 5.29 -10.21
N SER A 244 19.07 4.82 -9.14
CA SER A 244 18.71 5.66 -8.00
C SER A 244 19.89 6.12 -7.13
N GLY A 245 21.08 5.50 -7.27
CA GLY A 245 22.30 5.99 -6.61
C GLY A 245 22.66 7.41 -7.05
N ASN A 246 22.58 7.68 -8.36
CA ASN A 246 22.75 9.03 -8.91
C ASN A 246 21.62 9.97 -8.50
N LEU A 247 20.39 9.46 -8.39
CA LEU A 247 19.24 10.25 -7.94
C LEU A 247 19.46 10.77 -6.51
N VAL A 248 19.88 9.90 -5.60
CA VAL A 248 20.23 10.24 -4.20
C VAL A 248 21.39 11.23 -4.16
N LYS A 249 22.43 10.99 -4.97
CA LYS A 249 23.61 11.85 -5.07
C LYS A 249 23.22 13.27 -5.48
N HIS A 250 22.55 13.42 -6.61
CA HIS A 250 22.22 14.74 -7.15
C HIS A 250 21.14 15.45 -6.33
N ALA A 251 20.23 14.71 -5.67
CA ALA A 251 19.31 15.31 -4.69
C ALA A 251 20.07 15.93 -3.52
N THR A 252 21.10 15.24 -3.00
CA THR A 252 21.94 15.75 -1.91
C THR A 252 22.77 16.95 -2.35
N GLU A 253 23.43 16.85 -3.52
CA GLU A 253 24.20 17.97 -4.11
C GLU A 253 23.30 19.20 -4.38
N THR A 254 22.03 19.01 -4.73
CA THR A 254 21.07 20.12 -4.89
C THR A 254 20.82 20.83 -3.57
N LEU A 255 20.63 20.09 -2.48
CA LEU A 255 20.43 20.65 -1.14
C LEU A 255 21.69 21.41 -0.69
N GLU A 256 22.87 20.79 -0.82
CA GLU A 256 24.16 21.39 -0.47
C GLU A 256 24.41 22.68 -1.25
N ALA A 257 24.25 22.66 -2.58
CA ALA A 257 24.46 23.83 -3.41
C ALA A 257 23.47 24.97 -3.10
N THR A 258 22.22 24.62 -2.72
CA THR A 258 21.24 25.63 -2.29
C THR A 258 21.68 26.26 -0.97
N GLN A 259 22.13 25.46 -0.01
CA GLN A 259 22.63 25.93 1.28
C GLN A 259 23.87 26.82 1.13
N GLU A 260 24.78 26.46 0.23
CA GLU A 260 25.99 27.22 -0.09
C GLU A 260 25.71 28.46 -0.96
N GLN A 261 24.49 28.60 -1.49
CA GLN A 261 24.13 29.62 -2.49
C GLN A 261 25.01 29.56 -3.75
N ASP A 262 25.54 28.38 -4.09
CA ASP A 262 26.38 28.16 -5.27
C ASP A 262 25.52 27.85 -6.50
N ARG A 263 25.31 28.88 -7.33
CA ARG A 263 24.47 28.75 -8.52
C ARG A 263 25.03 27.77 -9.55
N VAL A 264 26.35 27.65 -9.68
CA VAL A 264 26.96 26.77 -10.69
C VAL A 264 26.77 25.31 -10.28
N LYS A 265 27.08 24.98 -9.02
CA LYS A 265 26.81 23.64 -8.48
C LYS A 265 25.33 23.29 -8.54
N PHE A 266 24.45 24.23 -8.18
CA PHE A 266 23.00 24.02 -8.20
C PHE A 266 22.49 23.68 -9.61
N ASN A 267 22.90 24.45 -10.62
CA ASN A 267 22.53 24.20 -12.02
C ASN A 267 23.04 22.83 -12.50
N ASN A 268 24.29 22.47 -12.16
CA ASN A 268 24.87 21.17 -12.52
C ASN A 268 24.14 20.00 -11.85
N ALA A 269 23.84 20.11 -10.55
CA ALA A 269 23.10 19.09 -9.81
C ALA A 269 21.70 18.87 -10.41
N LEU A 270 20.97 19.94 -10.71
CA LEU A 270 19.65 19.85 -11.35
C LEU A 270 19.72 19.25 -12.76
N LYS A 271 20.77 19.56 -13.54
CA LYS A 271 20.98 18.95 -14.85
C LYS A 271 21.21 17.44 -14.72
N HIS A 272 22.12 17.01 -13.84
CA HIS A 272 22.41 15.59 -13.65
C HIS A 272 21.22 14.81 -13.09
N LEU A 273 20.42 15.46 -12.24
CA LEU A 273 19.15 14.92 -11.75
C LEU A 273 18.15 14.72 -12.90
N ASN A 274 18.10 15.65 -13.87
CA ASN A 274 17.29 15.50 -15.09
C ASN A 274 17.78 14.35 -15.97
N ASP A 275 19.09 14.27 -16.21
CA ASP A 275 19.72 13.21 -17.00
C ASP A 275 19.43 11.83 -16.36
N THR A 276 19.53 11.73 -15.03
CA THR A 276 19.22 10.50 -14.28
C THR A 276 17.75 10.10 -14.42
N MET A 277 16.83 11.05 -14.26
CA MET A 277 15.39 10.78 -14.43
C MET A 277 15.02 10.44 -15.88
N THR A 278 15.76 10.96 -16.86
CA THR A 278 15.61 10.57 -18.27
C THR A 278 15.93 9.10 -18.46
N LEU A 279 17.05 8.61 -17.90
CA LEU A 279 17.41 7.20 -17.94
C LEU A 279 16.35 6.32 -17.25
N ILE A 280 15.86 6.74 -16.08
CA ILE A 280 14.78 6.02 -15.37
C ILE A 280 13.51 5.96 -16.23
N ASN A 281 13.12 7.05 -16.87
CA ASN A 281 11.97 7.11 -17.77
C ASN A 281 12.15 6.23 -19.02
N GLN A 282 13.37 6.11 -19.54
CA GLN A 282 13.70 5.20 -20.65
C GLN A 282 13.59 3.74 -20.22
N GLU A 283 14.17 3.36 -19.07
CA GLU A 283 14.01 2.00 -18.54
C GLU A 283 12.54 1.67 -18.27
N MET A 284 11.77 2.61 -17.74
CA MET A 284 10.34 2.44 -17.55
C MET A 284 9.61 2.15 -18.87
N ASP A 285 10.00 2.78 -19.97
CA ASP A 285 9.37 2.61 -21.30
C ASP A 285 9.54 1.19 -21.86
N THR A 286 10.65 0.53 -21.51
CA THR A 286 10.91 -0.87 -21.91
C THR A 286 9.89 -1.88 -21.36
N MET A 287 9.04 -1.47 -20.40
CA MET A 287 7.93 -2.28 -19.90
C MET A 287 7.03 -2.81 -21.02
N TRP A 288 6.81 -2.03 -22.09
CA TRP A 288 5.99 -2.45 -23.24
C TRP A 288 6.58 -3.66 -23.98
N GLU A 289 7.91 -3.76 -24.02
CA GLU A 289 8.63 -4.82 -24.71
C GLU A 289 8.83 -6.04 -23.80
N ARG A 290 9.08 -5.78 -22.51
CA ARG A 290 9.50 -6.79 -21.53
C ARG A 290 8.32 -7.47 -20.85
N SER A 291 7.15 -6.83 -20.80
CA SER A 291 5.94 -7.37 -20.18
C SER A 291 4.71 -7.14 -21.06
N ASN A 292 3.96 -8.20 -21.35
CA ASN A 292 2.73 -8.07 -22.10
C ASN A 292 1.57 -7.67 -21.18
N SER A 293 0.87 -6.58 -21.52
CA SER A 293 -0.28 -6.08 -20.74
C SER A 293 -1.41 -7.10 -20.60
N MET A 294 -1.62 -7.96 -21.62
CA MET A 294 -2.64 -9.02 -21.61
C MET A 294 -2.33 -10.13 -20.60
N ASP A 295 -1.07 -10.27 -20.21
CA ASP A 295 -0.62 -11.29 -19.27
C ASP A 295 -0.68 -10.83 -17.82
N TYR A 296 -0.82 -9.51 -17.56
CA TYR A 296 -0.80 -8.97 -16.21
C TYR A 296 -1.80 -9.65 -15.27
N LEU A 297 -3.01 -9.91 -15.77
CA LEU A 297 -4.07 -10.55 -14.98
C LEU A 297 -3.75 -12.00 -14.59
N LYS A 298 -2.73 -12.63 -15.20
CA LYS A 298 -2.30 -13.99 -14.85
C LYS A 298 -1.52 -14.06 -13.53
N PHE A 299 -0.93 -12.95 -13.07
CA PHE A 299 -0.21 -12.89 -11.80
C PHE A 299 -0.76 -11.81 -10.85
N ARG A 300 -1.55 -10.85 -11.36
CA ARG A 300 -2.17 -9.78 -10.57
C ARG A 300 -2.90 -10.28 -9.32
N THR A 301 -3.55 -11.43 -9.40
CA THR A 301 -4.30 -12.01 -8.27
C THR A 301 -3.42 -12.13 -7.03
N PHE A 302 -2.18 -12.58 -7.19
CA PHE A 302 -1.25 -12.89 -6.11
C PHE A 302 -0.52 -11.69 -5.52
N ILE A 303 -0.76 -10.49 -6.03
CA ILE A 303 -0.20 -9.25 -5.46
C ILE A 303 -1.27 -8.37 -4.81
N MET A 304 -2.52 -8.85 -4.74
CA MET A 304 -3.59 -8.18 -4.02
C MET A 304 -3.44 -8.31 -2.50
N GLY A 305 -3.82 -7.26 -1.78
CA GLY A 305 -3.86 -7.29 -0.32
C GLY A 305 -5.13 -7.90 0.27
N SER A 306 -5.25 -7.82 1.59
CA SER A 306 -6.48 -8.08 2.34
C SER A 306 -7.24 -6.82 2.74
N LYS A 307 -6.59 -5.64 2.71
CA LYS A 307 -7.21 -4.34 3.00
C LYS A 307 -7.91 -3.78 1.77
N ASN A 308 -9.16 -3.37 1.92
CA ASN A 308 -9.99 -2.75 0.87
C ASN A 308 -10.14 -3.62 -0.39
N GLN A 309 -10.28 -4.92 -0.18
CA GLN A 309 -10.33 -5.93 -1.24
C GLN A 309 -11.57 -6.82 -1.03
N PRO A 310 -12.43 -7.01 -2.05
CA PRO A 310 -13.70 -7.74 -1.89
C PRO A 310 -13.51 -9.23 -1.58
N MET A 311 -12.36 -9.81 -1.93
CA MET A 311 -12.01 -11.20 -1.60
C MET A 311 -11.71 -11.43 -0.12
N PHE A 312 -11.50 -10.36 0.67
CA PHE A 312 -11.24 -10.43 2.11
C PHE A 312 -12.15 -9.46 2.89
N PRO A 313 -13.49 -9.61 2.83
CA PRO A 313 -14.43 -8.66 3.42
C PRO A 313 -14.27 -8.49 4.94
N ASN A 314 -13.75 -9.53 5.59
CA ASN A 314 -13.57 -9.65 7.04
C ASN A 314 -12.09 -9.72 7.45
N GLY A 315 -11.16 -9.43 6.53
CA GLY A 315 -9.72 -9.55 6.80
C GLY A 315 -9.26 -11.00 6.89
N VAL A 316 -8.05 -11.21 7.43
CA VAL A 316 -7.41 -12.52 7.54
C VAL A 316 -6.94 -12.76 8.97
N VAL A 317 -7.30 -13.89 9.57
CA VAL A 317 -6.79 -14.34 10.87
C VAL A 317 -5.40 -14.94 10.69
N TYR A 318 -4.43 -14.48 11.46
CA TYR A 318 -3.06 -15.01 11.46
C TYR A 318 -2.92 -15.93 12.67
N GLU A 319 -3.07 -17.23 12.47
CA GLU A 319 -3.13 -18.19 13.58
C GLU A 319 -1.87 -18.12 14.45
N GLY A 320 -2.07 -18.02 15.77
CA GLY A 320 -0.98 -17.91 16.75
C GLY A 320 -0.30 -16.55 16.80
N VAL A 321 -0.74 -15.58 16.00
CA VAL A 321 -0.25 -14.18 16.00
C VAL A 321 -1.34 -13.23 16.48
N SER A 322 -2.55 -13.33 15.92
CA SER A 322 -3.68 -12.47 16.28
C SER A 322 -5.00 -13.21 16.15
N GLU A 323 -5.80 -13.18 17.22
CA GLU A 323 -7.20 -13.66 17.21
C GLU A 323 -8.12 -12.74 16.40
N LYS A 324 -7.76 -11.45 16.29
CA LYS A 324 -8.49 -10.47 15.47
C LYS A 324 -7.99 -10.53 14.02
N PRO A 325 -8.89 -10.49 13.01
CA PRO A 325 -8.49 -10.40 11.61
C PRO A 325 -7.66 -9.14 11.32
N LEU A 326 -6.61 -9.31 10.51
CA LEU A 326 -5.69 -8.27 10.09
C LEU A 326 -5.94 -7.87 8.63
N PHE A 327 -5.61 -6.62 8.31
CA PHE A 327 -5.85 -5.99 7.02
C PHE A 327 -4.58 -5.33 6.50
N TYR A 328 -3.97 -5.93 5.47
CA TYR A 328 -2.74 -5.44 4.85
C TYR A 328 -2.97 -5.05 3.40
N ARG A 329 -2.31 -3.99 2.95
CA ARG A 329 -2.33 -3.61 1.53
C ARG A 329 -1.49 -4.59 0.73
N GLY A 330 -1.89 -4.80 -0.51
CA GLY A 330 -1.08 -5.54 -1.47
C GLY A 330 0.07 -4.70 -1.98
N GLU A 331 0.86 -5.31 -2.84
CA GLU A 331 1.98 -4.64 -3.49
C GLU A 331 1.47 -3.45 -4.32
N SER A 332 2.23 -2.36 -4.28
CA SER A 332 2.02 -1.20 -5.12
C SER A 332 3.34 -0.49 -5.40
N GLY A 333 3.54 -0.08 -6.66
CA GLY A 333 4.60 0.85 -7.03
C GLY A 333 4.58 2.18 -6.27
N ALA A 334 3.48 2.53 -5.58
CA ALA A 334 3.45 3.66 -4.65
C ALA A 334 4.41 3.49 -3.44
N ASN A 335 4.87 2.27 -3.16
CA ASN A 335 5.88 1.98 -2.14
C ASN A 335 7.32 2.23 -2.63
N ASP A 336 7.55 2.53 -3.91
CA ASP A 336 8.85 2.99 -4.40
C ASP A 336 9.30 4.31 -3.72
N SER A 337 10.60 4.62 -3.79
CA SER A 337 11.22 5.80 -3.18
C SER A 337 11.78 6.84 -4.18
N MET A 338 11.90 6.52 -5.48
CA MET A 338 12.47 7.43 -6.48
C MET A 338 11.60 8.67 -6.71
N ILE A 339 10.33 8.47 -7.05
CA ILE A 339 9.40 9.59 -7.29
C ILE A 339 9.15 10.40 -6.01
N PRO A 340 8.93 9.79 -4.83
CA PRO A 340 8.87 10.53 -3.58
C PRO A 340 10.13 11.36 -3.27
N CYS A 341 11.33 10.88 -3.61
CA CYS A 341 12.56 11.66 -3.44
C CYS A 341 12.50 12.96 -4.26
N MET A 342 12.08 12.85 -5.51
CA MET A 342 11.91 13.98 -6.42
C MET A 342 10.79 14.93 -5.98
N ASP A 343 9.64 14.37 -5.57
CA ASP A 343 8.50 15.13 -5.08
C ASP A 343 8.85 15.92 -3.81
N ASN A 344 9.66 15.33 -2.93
CA ASN A 344 10.11 15.98 -1.70
C ASN A 344 11.15 17.06 -1.99
N LEU A 345 12.14 16.79 -2.84
CA LEU A 345 13.18 17.75 -3.22
C LEU A 345 12.60 18.98 -3.90
N LEU A 346 11.66 18.78 -4.82
CA LEU A 346 10.97 19.86 -5.54
C LEU A 346 9.71 20.32 -4.81
N GLN A 347 9.57 20.03 -3.52
CA GLN A 347 8.48 20.51 -2.66
C GLN A 347 7.06 20.27 -3.21
N ILE A 348 6.86 19.28 -4.09
CA ILE A 348 5.56 18.90 -4.64
C ILE A 348 4.70 18.22 -3.56
N THR A 349 5.33 17.45 -2.66
CA THR A 349 4.63 16.76 -1.57
C THR A 349 3.85 17.71 -0.67
N SER A 350 4.40 18.88 -0.35
CA SER A 350 3.71 19.88 0.49
C SER A 350 2.58 20.61 -0.25
N LYS A 351 2.48 20.44 -1.57
CA LYS A 351 1.42 21.01 -2.43
C LYS A 351 0.33 19.99 -2.80
N LEU A 352 0.44 18.75 -2.33
CA LEU A 352 -0.62 17.75 -2.51
C LEU A 352 -1.90 18.22 -1.79
N PRO A 353 -3.08 18.05 -2.40
CA PRO A 353 -4.34 18.44 -1.77
C PRO A 353 -4.61 17.58 -0.53
N ASN A 354 -5.17 18.18 0.53
CA ASN A 354 -5.65 17.42 1.68
C ASN A 354 -6.97 16.72 1.33
N ASN A 355 -6.89 15.45 0.98
CA ASN A 355 -8.03 14.62 0.63
C ASN A 355 -7.77 13.14 0.96
N PRO A 356 -8.79 12.26 0.88
CA PRO A 356 -8.64 10.84 1.22
C PRO A 356 -7.61 10.08 0.38
N LEU A 357 -7.29 10.55 -0.83
CA LEU A 357 -6.21 9.98 -1.64
C LEU A 357 -4.86 10.35 -1.01
N THR A 358 -4.62 11.60 -0.62
CA THR A 358 -3.38 11.97 0.06
C THR A 358 -3.18 11.23 1.39
N GLU A 359 -4.24 10.93 2.13
CA GLU A 359 -4.16 10.04 3.30
C GLU A 359 -3.80 8.59 2.92
N MET A 360 -4.35 8.08 1.82
CA MET A 360 -3.94 6.79 1.27
C MET A 360 -2.46 6.78 0.85
N LEU A 361 -1.93 7.91 0.32
CA LEU A 361 -0.51 8.04 0.01
C LEU A 361 0.33 7.86 1.28
N LYS A 362 -0.05 8.52 2.37
CA LYS A 362 0.61 8.42 3.68
C LYS A 362 0.60 6.98 4.20
N ASP A 363 -0.51 6.26 4.04
CA ASP A 363 -0.62 4.85 4.42
C ASP A 363 0.35 3.96 3.61
N PHE A 364 0.49 4.19 2.30
CA PHE A 364 1.49 3.49 1.47
C PHE A 364 2.94 3.77 1.92
N ARG A 365 3.24 4.95 2.48
CA ARG A 365 4.60 5.27 2.96
C ARG A 365 5.06 4.34 4.07
N ARG A 366 4.12 3.81 4.88
CA ARG A 366 4.43 2.96 6.04
C ARG A 366 5.11 1.65 5.66
N TYR A 367 4.89 1.16 4.44
CA TYR A 367 5.45 -0.09 3.91
C TYR A 367 6.89 0.05 3.40
N ARG A 368 7.43 1.27 3.30
CA ARG A 368 8.81 1.47 2.88
C ARG A 368 9.79 1.03 3.97
N PRO A 369 11.00 0.56 3.59
CA PRO A 369 12.10 0.37 4.54
C PRO A 369 12.32 1.61 5.41
N THR A 370 12.59 1.41 6.70
CA THR A 370 12.72 2.50 7.67
C THR A 370 13.75 3.55 7.25
N ASN A 371 14.93 3.11 6.80
CA ASN A 371 15.96 4.02 6.35
C ASN A 371 15.56 4.85 5.11
N HIS A 372 14.77 4.29 4.19
CA HIS A 372 14.24 5.05 3.05
C HIS A 372 13.24 6.12 3.51
N LYS A 373 12.38 5.81 4.49
CA LYS A 373 11.45 6.80 5.06
C LYS A 373 12.21 7.97 5.68
N GLU A 374 13.22 7.67 6.51
CA GLU A 374 14.07 8.67 7.16
C GLU A 374 14.79 9.56 6.14
N PHE A 375 15.34 8.98 5.07
CA PHE A 375 15.97 9.76 3.99
C PHE A 375 14.97 10.69 3.30
N LEU A 376 13.78 10.18 2.94
CA LEU A 376 12.76 10.97 2.28
C LEU A 376 12.25 12.11 3.16
N GLU A 377 12.09 11.87 4.47
CA GLU A 377 11.74 12.89 5.46
C GLU A 377 12.84 13.95 5.61
N PHE A 378 14.11 13.53 5.62
CA PHE A 378 15.26 14.42 5.59
C PHE A 378 15.24 15.33 4.34
N VAL A 379 15.10 14.74 3.14
CA VAL A 379 15.06 15.51 1.88
C VAL A 379 13.91 16.50 1.90
N GLN A 380 12.71 16.08 2.34
CA GLN A 380 11.55 16.97 2.41
C GLN A 380 11.82 18.16 3.33
N LYS A 381 12.25 17.89 4.57
CA LYS A 381 12.51 18.92 5.57
C LYS A 381 13.57 19.91 5.09
N LYS A 382 14.70 19.42 4.58
CA LYS A 382 15.79 20.27 4.09
C LYS A 382 15.37 21.10 2.88
N ALA A 383 14.61 20.52 1.94
CA ALA A 383 14.14 21.26 0.78
C ALA A 383 13.21 22.41 1.15
N GLU A 384 12.32 22.20 2.14
CA GLU A 384 11.42 23.22 2.69
C GLU A 384 12.21 24.30 3.46
N GLU A 385 13.16 23.91 4.32
CA GLU A 385 14.02 24.84 5.08
C GLU A 385 14.86 25.75 4.17
N LEU A 386 15.40 25.19 3.09
CA LEU A 386 16.24 25.92 2.13
C LEU A 386 15.44 26.64 1.05
N ASN A 387 14.12 26.41 0.98
CA ASN A 387 13.24 26.87 -0.10
C ASN A 387 13.83 26.54 -1.50
N VAL A 388 14.19 25.27 -1.72
CA VAL A 388 14.81 24.81 -2.96
C VAL A 388 14.00 25.26 -4.18
N PRO A 389 14.60 26.01 -5.13
CA PRO A 389 13.91 26.49 -6.31
C PRO A 389 13.36 25.35 -7.19
N LEU A 390 12.15 25.56 -7.71
CA LEU A 390 11.51 24.60 -8.61
C LEU A 390 12.12 24.69 -10.00
N TYR A 391 12.49 23.53 -10.55
CA TYR A 391 13.04 23.45 -11.90
C TYR A 391 12.06 22.74 -12.83
N LEU A 392 11.47 23.51 -13.74
CA LEU A 392 10.36 23.06 -14.60
C LEU A 392 10.71 21.79 -15.40
N ALA A 393 11.93 21.66 -15.92
CA ALA A 393 12.33 20.47 -16.66
C ALA A 393 12.46 19.22 -15.77
N ASN A 394 12.80 19.36 -14.48
CA ASN A 394 12.79 18.22 -13.55
C ASN A 394 11.37 17.84 -13.14
N MET A 395 10.46 18.81 -13.00
CA MET A 395 9.03 18.55 -12.83
C MET A 395 8.45 17.82 -14.04
N ASP A 396 8.89 18.17 -15.26
CA ASP A 396 8.48 17.49 -16.50
C ASP A 396 8.89 16.01 -16.53
N GLN A 397 10.03 15.64 -15.94
CA GLN A 397 10.43 14.23 -15.79
C GLN A 397 9.52 13.45 -14.83
N ILE A 398 9.08 14.07 -13.73
CA ILE A 398 8.09 13.48 -12.80
C ILE A 398 6.75 13.30 -13.52
N ARG A 399 6.30 14.33 -14.27
CA ARG A 399 5.10 14.26 -15.10
C ARG A 399 5.21 13.15 -16.13
N ALA A 400 6.34 13.01 -16.82
CA ALA A 400 6.57 11.96 -17.81
C ALA A 400 6.42 10.56 -17.18
N PHE A 401 7.01 10.34 -16.01
CA PHE A 401 6.88 9.10 -15.27
C PHE A 401 5.42 8.81 -14.89
N ARG A 402 4.74 9.78 -14.27
CA ARG A 402 3.33 9.64 -13.85
C ARG A 402 2.39 9.44 -15.04
N HIS A 403 2.65 10.10 -16.17
CA HIS A 403 1.91 9.90 -17.41
C HIS A 403 2.07 8.47 -17.92
N ARG A 404 3.31 7.99 -18.01
CA ARG A 404 3.60 6.63 -18.48
C ARG A 404 2.95 5.60 -17.57
N HIS A 405 3.02 5.78 -16.26
CA HIS A 405 2.33 4.92 -15.29
C HIS A 405 0.81 4.90 -15.49
N TRP A 406 0.21 6.06 -15.77
CA TRP A 406 -1.21 6.14 -16.10
C TRP A 406 -1.54 5.38 -17.39
N ASN A 407 -0.71 5.48 -18.42
CA ASN A 407 -0.88 4.71 -19.65
C ASN A 407 -0.76 3.20 -19.41
N PHE A 408 0.22 2.75 -18.62
CA PHE A 408 0.29 1.35 -18.20
C PHE A 408 -0.96 0.91 -17.48
N THR A 409 -1.48 1.70 -16.54
CA THR A 409 -2.71 1.38 -15.81
C THR A 409 -3.91 1.22 -16.74
N LYS A 410 -4.00 2.08 -17.77
CA LYS A 410 -5.02 1.96 -18.81
C LYS A 410 -4.91 0.64 -19.56
N GLU A 411 -3.72 0.29 -20.04
CA GLU A 411 -3.49 -0.90 -20.87
C GLU A 411 -3.51 -2.22 -20.09
N TYR A 412 -2.92 -2.25 -18.90
CA TYR A 412 -2.75 -3.46 -18.08
C TYR A 412 -3.99 -3.80 -17.27
N ILE A 413 -4.75 -2.78 -16.83
CA ILE A 413 -5.86 -2.96 -15.88
C ILE A 413 -7.18 -2.54 -16.49
N ILE A 414 -7.35 -1.26 -16.82
CA ILE A 414 -8.67 -0.68 -17.16
C ILE A 414 -9.28 -1.30 -18.42
N LYS A 415 -8.45 -1.67 -19.41
CA LYS A 415 -8.92 -2.36 -20.62
C LYS A 415 -9.32 -3.82 -20.38
N ASN A 416 -8.74 -4.47 -19.37
CA ASN A 416 -8.83 -5.92 -19.20
C ASN A 416 -9.71 -6.36 -18.02
N THR A 417 -10.11 -5.46 -17.13
CA THR A 417 -10.97 -5.78 -15.99
C THR A 417 -11.85 -4.62 -15.55
N MET A 418 -13.04 -4.94 -15.04
CA MET A 418 -13.95 -4.00 -14.38
C MET A 418 -13.76 -3.96 -12.85
N HIS A 419 -12.81 -4.74 -12.31
CA HIS A 419 -12.52 -4.75 -10.87
C HIS A 419 -12.14 -3.35 -10.39
N PRO A 420 -12.79 -2.81 -9.35
CA PRO A 420 -12.76 -1.37 -9.08
C PRO A 420 -11.49 -0.88 -8.38
N VAL A 421 -10.69 -1.77 -7.80
CA VAL A 421 -9.55 -1.42 -6.94
C VAL A 421 -8.23 -1.98 -7.45
N ALA A 422 -7.15 -1.24 -7.26
CA ALA A 422 -5.79 -1.70 -7.51
C ALA A 422 -5.37 -2.74 -6.47
N THR A 423 -4.20 -3.35 -6.66
CA THR A 423 -3.62 -4.40 -5.80
C THR A 423 -3.41 -3.92 -4.35
N GLY A 424 -2.86 -2.71 -4.19
CA GLY A 424 -2.74 -2.00 -2.92
C GLY A 424 -4.06 -1.49 -2.31
N GLY A 425 -5.19 -1.74 -2.98
CA GLY A 425 -6.52 -1.29 -2.54
C GLY A 425 -6.73 0.21 -2.72
N SER A 426 -6.25 0.80 -3.81
CA SER A 426 -6.56 2.19 -4.20
C SER A 426 -7.60 2.23 -5.32
N PRO A 427 -8.40 3.30 -5.45
CA PRO A 427 -9.36 3.41 -6.55
C PRO A 427 -8.62 3.64 -7.87
N ILE A 428 -8.84 2.77 -8.86
CA ILE A 428 -8.03 2.75 -10.09
C ILE A 428 -8.21 4.04 -10.92
N VAL A 429 -9.43 4.58 -10.95
CA VAL A 429 -9.80 5.69 -11.84
C VAL A 429 -9.34 7.06 -11.29
N THR A 430 -9.16 7.19 -9.99
CA THR A 430 -8.95 8.51 -9.35
C THR A 430 -7.58 8.65 -8.70
N TRP A 431 -6.94 7.54 -8.29
CA TRP A 431 -5.65 7.56 -7.59
C TRP A 431 -4.51 8.19 -8.40
N LEU A 432 -4.12 7.56 -9.52
CA LEU A 432 -3.01 8.06 -10.34
C LEU A 432 -3.34 9.37 -11.04
N PRO A 433 -4.57 9.58 -11.57
CA PRO A 433 -4.93 10.87 -12.14
C PRO A 433 -4.88 12.03 -11.14
N ASN A 434 -5.17 11.82 -9.85
CA ASN A 434 -5.00 12.86 -8.83
C ASN A 434 -3.53 13.29 -8.72
N GLN A 435 -2.61 12.33 -8.70
CA GLN A 435 -1.16 12.62 -8.63
C GLN A 435 -0.67 13.29 -9.92
N LEU A 436 -1.09 12.81 -11.08
CA LEU A 436 -0.72 13.41 -12.37
C LEU A 436 -1.31 14.83 -12.52
N GLY A 437 -2.57 15.02 -12.16
CA GLY A 437 -3.23 16.34 -12.18
C GLY A 437 -2.52 17.34 -11.26
N THR A 438 -2.08 16.90 -10.07
CA THR A 438 -1.36 17.78 -9.16
C THR A 438 -0.04 18.27 -9.75
N ILE A 439 0.76 17.41 -10.38
CA ILE A 439 2.03 17.87 -11.00
C ILE A 439 1.78 18.78 -12.20
N LEU A 440 0.75 18.51 -13.02
CA LEU A 440 0.37 19.37 -14.13
C LEU A 440 -0.04 20.77 -13.65
N ASP A 441 -0.86 20.86 -12.60
CA ASP A 441 -1.26 22.13 -11.98
C ASP A 441 -0.04 22.91 -11.44
N GLN A 442 0.86 22.24 -10.72
CA GLN A 442 2.07 22.90 -10.20
C GLN A 442 3.01 23.36 -11.32
N MET A 443 3.18 22.57 -12.39
CA MET A 443 3.98 22.98 -13.55
C MET A 443 3.39 24.20 -14.25
N SER A 444 2.06 24.27 -14.40
CA SER A 444 1.39 25.44 -14.98
C SER A 444 1.63 26.70 -14.14
N LYS A 445 1.49 26.60 -12.81
CA LYS A 445 1.77 27.70 -11.87
C LYS A 445 3.23 28.15 -11.92
N VAL A 446 4.18 27.21 -11.91
CA VAL A 446 5.61 27.54 -12.04
C VAL A 446 5.90 28.22 -13.37
N GLY A 447 5.33 27.72 -14.47
CA GLY A 447 5.48 28.31 -15.80
C GLY A 447 5.09 29.80 -15.85
N GLN A 448 4.01 30.18 -15.16
CA GLN A 448 3.54 31.56 -15.08
C GLN A 448 4.49 32.50 -14.30
N THR A 449 5.35 31.95 -13.45
CA THR A 449 6.33 32.74 -12.67
C THR A 449 7.65 32.96 -13.40
N ILE A 450 7.90 32.27 -14.51
CA ILE A 450 9.16 32.38 -15.25
C ILE A 450 9.18 33.71 -16.01
N ASN A 451 10.21 34.52 -15.78
CA ASN A 451 10.43 35.72 -16.58
C ASN A 451 10.94 35.35 -17.98
N TYR A 452 9.99 35.20 -18.92
CA TYR A 452 10.27 34.75 -20.28
C TYR A 452 11.29 35.62 -21.02
N ASN A 453 11.39 36.91 -20.71
CA ASN A 453 12.31 37.83 -21.37
C ASN A 453 13.78 37.61 -20.98
N GLU A 454 14.04 37.02 -19.82
CA GLU A 454 15.39 36.71 -19.31
C GLU A 454 15.91 35.34 -19.78
N LEU A 455 15.07 34.56 -20.47
CA LEU A 455 15.45 33.24 -20.98
C LEU A 455 16.30 33.35 -22.25
N THR A 456 17.27 32.45 -22.39
CA THR A 456 17.96 32.22 -23.67
C THR A 456 16.98 31.67 -24.72
N PRO A 457 17.25 31.83 -26.02
CA PRO A 457 16.40 31.28 -27.08
C PRO A 457 16.10 29.77 -26.91
N GLU A 458 17.09 28.99 -26.48
CA GLU A 458 16.96 27.56 -26.25
C GLU A 458 16.02 27.26 -25.07
N ASN A 459 16.16 28.01 -23.98
CA ASN A 459 15.29 27.85 -22.81
C ASN A 459 13.85 28.28 -23.09
N LYS A 460 13.63 29.27 -23.97
CA LYS A 460 12.28 29.65 -24.42
C LYS A 460 11.59 28.48 -25.11
N ILE A 461 12.27 27.82 -26.05
CA ILE A 461 11.75 26.64 -26.75
C ILE A 461 11.39 25.54 -25.74
N ILE A 462 12.28 25.23 -24.79
CA ILE A 462 12.03 24.20 -23.76
C ILE A 462 10.80 24.54 -22.91
N VAL A 463 10.69 25.78 -22.44
CA VAL A 463 9.54 26.23 -21.64
C VAL A 463 8.25 26.12 -22.45
N ASP A 464 8.23 26.61 -23.68
CA ASP A 464 7.05 26.56 -24.55
C ASP A 464 6.62 25.11 -24.82
N GLU A 465 7.56 24.21 -25.11
CA GLU A 465 7.27 22.79 -25.32
C GLU A 465 6.68 22.13 -24.07
N ILE A 466 7.25 22.41 -22.89
CA ILE A 466 6.77 21.84 -21.63
C ILE A 466 5.37 22.37 -21.31
N ILE A 467 5.12 23.68 -21.39
CA ILE A 467 3.83 24.27 -21.05
C ILE A 467 2.74 23.83 -22.02
N ASN A 468 3.01 23.82 -23.33
CA ASN A 468 2.06 23.29 -24.31
C ASN A 468 1.70 21.82 -24.06
N ARG A 469 2.68 21.02 -23.63
CA ARG A 469 2.47 19.61 -23.25
C ARG A 469 1.64 19.51 -21.97
N VAL A 470 1.93 20.30 -20.95
CA VAL A 470 1.16 20.33 -19.70
C VAL A 470 -0.31 20.64 -19.98
N ASP A 471 -0.59 21.70 -20.74
CA ASP A 471 -1.94 22.14 -21.05
C ASP A 471 -2.73 21.11 -21.87
N SER A 472 -2.09 20.52 -22.88
CA SER A 472 -2.72 19.48 -23.70
C SER A 472 -3.02 18.23 -22.87
N GLN A 473 -2.07 17.80 -22.04
CA GLN A 473 -2.18 16.60 -21.25
C GLN A 473 -3.20 16.75 -20.11
N GLU A 474 -3.30 17.94 -19.50
CA GLU A 474 -4.31 18.23 -18.49
C GLU A 474 -5.74 18.13 -19.07
N ARG A 475 -5.97 18.69 -20.26
CA ARG A 475 -7.26 18.57 -20.96
C ARG A 475 -7.62 17.13 -21.27
N VAL A 476 -6.65 16.33 -21.74
CA VAL A 476 -6.85 14.91 -22.03
C VAL A 476 -7.17 14.16 -20.75
N LEU A 477 -6.39 14.35 -19.68
CA LEU A 477 -6.58 13.66 -18.40
C LEU A 477 -7.96 13.94 -17.82
N LYS A 478 -8.41 15.20 -17.82
CA LYS A 478 -9.75 15.57 -17.31
C LYS A 478 -10.86 14.81 -18.06
N ARG A 479 -10.82 14.80 -19.39
CA ARG A 479 -11.78 14.08 -20.24
C ARG A 479 -11.74 12.56 -20.02
N GLU A 480 -10.53 11.99 -19.92
CA GLU A 480 -10.35 10.55 -19.66
C GLU A 480 -10.94 10.15 -18.30
N VAL A 481 -10.65 10.91 -17.24
CA VAL A 481 -11.17 10.64 -15.89
C VAL A 481 -12.68 10.76 -15.85
N GLU A 482 -13.25 11.79 -16.49
CA GLU A 482 -14.71 11.97 -16.57
C GLU A 482 -15.38 10.78 -17.26
N PHE A 483 -14.86 10.36 -18.41
CA PHE A 483 -15.35 9.18 -19.13
C PHE A 483 -15.24 7.91 -18.28
N LEU A 484 -14.12 7.70 -17.59
CA LEU A 484 -13.92 6.52 -16.75
C LEU A 484 -14.83 6.53 -15.52
N LYS A 485 -15.08 7.69 -14.90
CA LYS A 485 -16.06 7.82 -13.80
C LYS A 485 -17.47 7.43 -14.25
N GLN A 486 -17.85 7.79 -15.47
CA GLN A 486 -19.14 7.36 -16.05
C GLN A 486 -19.16 5.84 -16.28
N LYS A 487 -18.07 5.27 -16.83
CA LYS A 487 -17.96 3.83 -17.12
C LYS A 487 -17.97 2.96 -15.86
N PHE A 488 -17.27 3.36 -14.81
CA PHE A 488 -17.10 2.57 -13.58
C PHE A 488 -18.09 2.95 -12.46
N GLY A 489 -18.89 4.00 -12.66
CA GLY A 489 -19.79 4.57 -11.66
C GLY A 489 -19.09 5.54 -10.71
N SER A 490 -19.77 6.63 -10.36
CA SER A 490 -19.26 7.73 -9.51
C SER A 490 -18.99 7.35 -8.05
N ASN A 491 -19.33 6.13 -7.63
CA ASN A 491 -19.27 5.68 -6.23
C ASN A 491 -18.01 4.87 -5.86
N GLN A 492 -17.00 4.77 -6.73
CA GLN A 492 -15.75 4.07 -6.39
C GLN A 492 -15.03 4.71 -5.20
N ASP A 493 -15.02 6.04 -5.12
CA ASP A 493 -14.44 6.76 -3.98
C ASP A 493 -15.34 6.59 -2.74
N ARG A 494 -16.67 6.77 -2.86
CA ARG A 494 -17.64 6.70 -1.74
C ARG A 494 -17.66 5.37 -1.00
N LYS A 495 -17.79 4.24 -1.72
CA LYS A 495 -17.90 2.90 -1.08
C LYS A 495 -16.66 2.50 -0.28
N GLN A 496 -15.50 3.03 -0.68
CA GLN A 496 -14.22 2.70 -0.06
C GLN A 496 -13.97 3.50 1.24
N PHE A 497 -14.44 4.75 1.30
CA PHE A 497 -14.33 5.56 2.51
C PHE A 497 -15.48 5.28 3.49
N GLU A 498 -16.70 5.00 3.03
CA GLU A 498 -17.86 4.65 3.87
C GLU A 498 -17.67 3.33 4.65
N THR A 499 -17.05 2.31 4.04
CA THR A 499 -16.74 1.03 4.73
C THR A 499 -15.73 1.21 5.87
N THR A 500 -14.95 2.29 5.86
CA THR A 500 -14.00 2.62 6.94
C THR A 500 -14.70 3.40 8.07
N THR A 501 -15.64 4.28 7.74
CA THR A 501 -16.37 5.14 8.70
C THR A 501 -17.49 4.39 9.43
N PHE A 502 -18.28 3.56 8.73
CA PHE A 502 -19.34 2.75 9.37
C PHE A 502 -18.77 1.67 10.30
N ARG A 503 -17.54 1.20 10.06
CA ARG A 503 -16.89 0.18 10.89
C ARG A 503 -16.28 0.75 12.17
N HIS A 504 -15.80 2.00 12.19
CA HIS A 504 -15.37 2.65 13.43
C HIS A 504 -16.51 2.77 14.45
N PHE A 505 -17.75 2.97 13.99
CA PHE A 505 -18.92 2.99 14.87
C PHE A 505 -19.24 1.63 15.52
N VAL A 506 -18.92 0.50 14.87
CA VAL A 506 -19.16 -0.84 15.43
C VAL A 506 -18.09 -1.23 16.46
N PHE A 507 -16.87 -0.68 16.35
CA PHE A 507 -15.74 -1.02 17.23
C PHE A 507 -15.60 -0.12 18.47
N LEU A 508 -16.43 0.92 18.63
CA LEU A 508 -16.47 1.75 19.85
C LEU A 508 -17.27 1.12 21.01
N ASN A 509 -17.88 -0.06 20.81
CA ASN A 509 -18.64 -0.77 21.86
C ASN A 509 -17.77 -1.47 22.93
N ASP A 510 -16.44 -1.46 22.79
CA ASP A 510 -15.51 -2.11 23.74
C ASP A 510 -14.77 -1.12 24.67
N PHE A 511 -15.21 0.15 24.75
CA PHE A 511 -14.79 1.01 25.87
C PHE A 511 -15.64 0.69 27.09
N GLU A 512 -14.98 0.30 28.20
CA GLU A 512 -15.61 0.19 29.51
C GLU A 512 -16.33 1.50 29.85
N ILE A 513 -17.66 1.46 29.81
CA ILE A 513 -18.52 2.56 30.24
C ILE A 513 -18.27 2.75 31.75
N PRO A 514 -17.94 3.96 32.23
CA PRO A 514 -17.80 4.22 33.65
C PRO A 514 -19.05 3.80 34.43
N THR A 515 -18.84 3.25 35.62
CA THR A 515 -19.77 2.67 36.58
C THR A 515 -20.96 3.56 37.00
N VAL A 516 -21.87 3.87 36.08
CA VAL A 516 -23.12 4.62 36.36
C VAL A 516 -24.39 3.85 35.96
N PHE A 517 -24.28 2.76 35.18
CA PHE A 517 -25.43 1.98 34.75
C PHE A 517 -25.45 0.57 35.37
N GLN A 518 -25.88 0.46 36.64
CA GLN A 518 -26.09 -0.82 37.34
C GLN A 518 -27.52 -1.04 37.86
N ASN A 519 -28.55 -0.53 37.18
CA ASN A 519 -29.95 -0.85 37.54
C ASN A 519 -30.64 -1.77 36.51
N ALA A 520 -31.45 -2.68 37.05
CA ALA A 520 -31.93 -3.92 36.42
C ALA A 520 -32.89 -3.73 35.23
N GLU A 521 -33.42 -2.53 35.00
CA GLU A 521 -34.38 -2.26 33.92
C GLU A 521 -33.69 -2.10 32.54
N ASN A 522 -32.40 -1.74 32.48
CA ASN A 522 -31.68 -1.55 31.21
C ASN A 522 -31.15 -2.85 30.55
N ARG A 523 -31.29 -4.01 31.19
CA ARG A 523 -30.96 -5.31 30.54
C ARG A 523 -32.00 -5.73 29.50
N ALA A 524 -33.23 -5.21 29.57
CA ALA A 524 -34.29 -5.56 28.62
C ALA A 524 -34.06 -4.97 27.22
N VAL A 525 -33.41 -3.80 27.13
CA VAL A 525 -33.17 -3.10 25.85
C VAL A 525 -32.06 -3.76 25.02
N LEU A 526 -31.03 -4.30 25.67
CA LEU A 526 -29.94 -5.04 25.00
C LEU A 526 -30.40 -6.40 24.45
N GLY A 527 -31.40 -7.04 25.07
CA GLY A 527 -31.96 -8.33 24.62
C GLY A 527 -32.76 -8.24 23.33
N THR A 528 -33.35 -7.08 23.00
CA THR A 528 -34.18 -6.89 21.81
C THR A 528 -33.33 -6.61 20.56
N CYS A 529 -32.17 -5.97 20.73
CA CYS A 529 -31.25 -5.66 19.63
C CYS A 529 -30.54 -6.93 19.09
N GLN A 530 -30.25 -7.91 19.95
CA GLN A 530 -29.68 -9.20 19.53
C GLN A 530 -30.65 -10.08 18.73
N ARG A 531 -31.97 -9.95 18.90
CA ARG A 531 -32.95 -10.72 18.12
C ARG A 531 -33.16 -10.20 16.70
N CYS A 532 -33.00 -8.90 16.45
CA CYS A 532 -33.08 -8.35 15.09
C CYS A 532 -31.84 -8.68 14.24
N ILE A 533 -30.68 -8.93 14.86
CA ILE A 533 -29.44 -9.28 14.14
C ILE A 533 -29.39 -10.78 13.77
N ALA A 534 -30.17 -11.64 14.44
CA ALA A 534 -30.18 -13.09 14.19
C ALA A 534 -31.18 -13.56 13.11
N MET A 535 -32.05 -12.70 12.59
CA MET A 535 -33.03 -13.06 11.54
C MET A 535 -32.63 -12.48 10.18
N ASN A 536 -31.63 -13.08 9.53
CA ASN A 536 -31.39 -12.85 8.11
C ASN A 536 -31.04 -14.14 7.36
N ASN A 537 -31.87 -15.17 7.54
CA ASN A 537 -31.89 -16.35 6.69
C ASN A 537 -33.28 -16.51 6.07
N GLY A 538 -33.34 -16.32 4.75
CA GLY A 538 -34.37 -16.85 3.86
C GLY A 538 -35.79 -16.32 4.03
N CYS A 539 -36.23 -15.43 3.14
CA CYS A 539 -37.66 -15.31 2.84
C CYS A 539 -37.91 -15.05 1.36
N THR A 540 -38.32 -16.10 0.66
CA THR A 540 -39.02 -16.07 -0.63
C THR A 540 -40.38 -15.41 -0.45
N MET A 541 -40.71 -14.39 -1.25
CA MET A 541 -42.11 -14.03 -1.53
C MET A 541 -42.34 -13.69 -3.00
N LYS A 542 -43.48 -14.22 -3.47
CA LYS A 542 -43.98 -14.33 -4.84
C LYS A 542 -44.27 -12.98 -5.51
N ALA A 543 -44.12 -12.99 -6.83
CA ALA A 543 -44.54 -11.93 -7.75
C ALA A 543 -46.06 -11.76 -7.83
N THR A 544 -46.52 -10.49 -7.99
CA THR A 544 -47.66 -10.16 -8.87
C THR A 544 -47.59 -8.71 -9.36
N LYS A 545 -47.96 -8.56 -10.63
CA LYS A 545 -47.91 -7.42 -11.57
C LYS A 545 -48.48 -6.09 -11.08
N LEU A 546 -47.83 -4.98 -11.43
CA LEU A 546 -48.49 -3.83 -12.08
C LEU A 546 -47.49 -3.07 -12.98
N SER A 547 -48.03 -2.53 -14.07
CA SER A 547 -47.37 -2.22 -15.35
C SER A 547 -46.58 -0.92 -15.40
N ALA A 548 -45.73 -0.85 -16.42
CA ALA A 548 -44.92 0.29 -16.84
C ALA A 548 -45.70 1.56 -17.23
N ALA A 549 -44.97 2.67 -17.14
CA ALA A 549 -45.15 3.98 -17.79
C ALA A 549 -45.92 5.08 -17.02
N THR A 550 -45.19 5.85 -16.20
CA THR A 550 -45.16 7.32 -16.33
C THR A 550 -43.86 7.92 -15.78
N ALA A 551 -43.06 8.49 -16.69
CA ALA A 551 -42.16 9.64 -16.58
C ALA A 551 -41.16 9.77 -15.40
N PHE A 552 -39.89 9.57 -15.77
CA PHE A 552 -38.72 10.34 -15.33
C PHE A 552 -39.04 11.79 -14.94
N HIS A 553 -38.69 12.24 -13.72
CA HIS A 553 -37.99 13.51 -13.46
C HIS A 553 -37.72 13.79 -11.95
N TRP A 554 -36.43 13.95 -11.62
CA TRP A 554 -35.81 14.87 -10.63
C TRP A 554 -35.58 14.46 -9.15
N CYS A 555 -34.28 14.50 -8.78
CA CYS A 555 -33.62 14.76 -7.48
C CYS A 555 -33.58 13.69 -6.36
N GLU A 556 -32.46 12.95 -6.32
CA GLU A 556 -31.83 12.42 -5.09
C GLU A 556 -31.09 13.56 -4.36
N PRO A 557 -31.59 14.00 -3.18
CA PRO A 557 -30.83 13.85 -1.91
C PRO A 557 -31.68 13.50 -0.67
N ILE A 558 -32.97 13.17 -0.82
CA ILE A 558 -33.92 13.11 0.31
C ILE A 558 -33.72 11.90 1.25
N ARG A 559 -33.01 10.84 0.84
CA ARG A 559 -32.85 9.64 1.70
C ARG A 559 -31.91 9.81 2.91
N GLU A 560 -30.94 10.73 2.85
CA GLU A 560 -30.03 10.98 3.99
C GLU A 560 -30.68 11.87 5.06
N LEU A 561 -31.52 12.83 4.65
CA LEU A 561 -32.29 13.68 5.58
C LEU A 561 -33.32 12.89 6.40
N VAL A 562 -33.98 11.91 5.77
CA VAL A 562 -34.98 11.07 6.45
C VAL A 562 -34.32 10.11 7.46
N ALA A 563 -33.10 9.64 7.19
CA ALA A 563 -32.36 8.74 8.09
C ALA A 563 -31.82 9.47 9.33
N CYS A 564 -31.32 10.71 9.17
CA CYS A 564 -30.91 11.55 10.30
C CYS A 564 -32.10 11.96 11.17
N ASN A 565 -33.23 12.35 10.55
CA ASN A 565 -34.45 12.66 11.31
C ASN A 565 -34.94 11.45 12.13
N GLY A 566 -34.94 10.26 11.53
CA GLY A 566 -35.32 9.03 12.26
C GLY A 566 -34.35 8.62 13.38
N PHE A 567 -33.08 9.02 13.32
CA PHE A 567 -32.09 8.78 14.36
C PHE A 567 -32.29 9.73 15.56
N PHE A 568 -32.49 11.03 15.30
CA PHE A 568 -32.76 12.02 16.35
C PHE A 568 -34.16 11.86 16.96
N ASP A 569 -35.18 11.46 16.19
CA ASP A 569 -36.51 11.10 16.73
C ASP A 569 -36.41 9.91 17.70
N LYS A 570 -35.57 8.92 17.40
CA LYS A 570 -35.34 7.77 18.29
C LYS A 570 -34.53 8.16 19.53
N MET A 571 -33.57 9.08 19.41
CA MET A 571 -32.82 9.61 20.54
C MET A 571 -33.73 10.47 21.45
N ARG A 572 -34.61 11.29 20.86
CA ARG A 572 -35.64 12.09 21.54
C ARG A 572 -36.60 11.23 22.35
N ASN A 573 -36.98 10.06 21.80
CA ASN A 573 -37.87 9.13 22.48
C ASN A 573 -37.16 8.23 23.51
N ALA A 574 -35.82 8.25 23.57
CA ALA A 574 -35.01 7.40 24.44
C ALA A 574 -34.36 8.16 25.61
N LEU A 575 -34.36 9.49 25.58
CA LEU A 575 -33.81 10.36 26.62
C LEU A 575 -34.95 11.18 27.21
N GLU A 576 -35.19 11.04 28.51
CA GLU A 576 -36.34 11.65 29.20
C GLU A 576 -36.05 13.09 29.67
N ASP A 577 -34.78 13.51 29.74
CA ASP A 577 -34.35 14.83 30.20
C ASP A 577 -33.63 15.64 29.10
N VAL A 578 -33.98 16.93 29.03
CA VAL A 578 -33.36 17.95 28.16
C VAL A 578 -31.87 18.09 28.41
N GLU A 579 -31.39 17.92 29.65
CA GLU A 579 -29.98 18.05 29.96
C GLU A 579 -29.14 16.85 29.48
N ASP A 580 -29.72 15.65 29.42
CA ASP A 580 -29.05 14.46 28.86
C ASP A 580 -28.87 14.57 27.34
N VAL A 581 -29.86 15.17 26.65
CA VAL A 581 -29.76 15.47 25.22
C VAL A 581 -28.69 16.53 24.96
N LYS A 582 -28.62 17.59 25.77
CA LYS A 582 -27.58 18.62 25.66
C LYS A 582 -26.18 18.06 25.92
N LEU A 583 -26.04 17.16 26.90
CA LEU A 583 -24.78 16.49 27.21
C LEU A 583 -24.33 15.56 26.08
N ALA A 584 -25.25 14.77 25.51
CA ALA A 584 -24.97 13.92 24.36
C ALA A 584 -24.52 14.73 23.13
N VAL A 585 -25.21 15.84 22.83
CA VAL A 585 -24.82 16.74 21.73
C VAL A 585 -23.45 17.39 21.98
N LYS A 586 -23.16 17.84 23.22
CA LYS A 586 -21.85 18.38 23.58
C LYS A 586 -20.73 17.35 23.45
N LEU A 587 -20.96 16.10 23.86
CA LEU A 587 -19.98 15.02 23.72
C LEU A 587 -19.72 14.68 22.26
N ILE A 588 -20.76 14.67 21.41
CA ILE A 588 -20.61 14.45 19.96
C ILE A 588 -19.82 15.58 19.31
N LEU A 589 -20.10 16.84 19.68
CA LEU A 589 -19.37 18.00 19.15
C LEU A 589 -17.91 18.05 19.64
N ALA A 590 -17.66 17.77 20.92
CA ALA A 590 -16.31 17.70 21.48
C ALA A 590 -15.47 16.59 20.82
N HIS A 591 -16.09 15.43 20.53
CA HIS A 591 -15.42 14.34 19.83
C HIS A 591 -15.13 14.65 18.35
N SER A 592 -15.87 15.59 17.75
CA SER A 592 -15.65 16.07 16.38
C SER A 592 -14.51 17.10 16.29
N GLU A 593 -14.29 17.88 17.36
CA GLU A 593 -13.17 18.84 17.47
C GLU A 593 -11.83 18.15 17.77
N GLU A 594 -11.81 17.12 18.63
CA GLU A 594 -10.59 16.33 18.90
C GLU A 594 -10.18 15.42 17.73
N ASN A 595 -11.10 15.13 16.81
CA ASN A 595 -10.84 14.33 15.60
C ASN A 595 -10.93 15.14 14.30
N TYR A 596 -10.64 16.45 14.29
CA TYR A 596 -10.46 17.27 13.07
C TYR A 596 -11.48 17.00 11.93
N TRP A 597 -12.78 16.84 12.22
CA TRP A 597 -13.80 16.54 11.20
C TRP A 597 -14.54 17.76 10.64
N ILE A 598 -14.16 18.99 11.01
CA ILE A 598 -14.79 20.19 10.45
C ILE A 598 -13.71 21.23 10.08
N PRO A 599 -13.43 21.45 8.79
CA PRO A 599 -12.59 22.54 8.35
C PRO A 599 -13.44 23.82 8.38
N THR A 600 -13.05 24.79 9.20
CA THR A 600 -13.69 26.13 9.41
C THR A 600 -14.99 26.16 10.25
N PRO A 601 -15.17 27.18 11.12
CA PRO A 601 -16.36 27.29 11.95
C PRO A 601 -17.55 27.69 11.08
N ILE A 602 -18.52 26.79 10.97
CA ILE A 602 -19.84 27.11 10.40
C ILE A 602 -20.48 28.13 11.34
N ARG A 603 -20.83 29.32 10.84
CA ARG A 603 -21.64 30.26 11.61
C ARG A 603 -22.97 29.57 11.92
N ALA A 604 -23.39 29.57 13.18
CA ALA A 604 -24.58 28.85 13.64
C ALA A 604 -25.83 29.16 12.80
N GLU A 605 -25.89 30.35 12.21
CA GLU A 605 -26.98 30.87 11.37
C GLU A 605 -27.11 30.19 9.98
N ASP A 606 -26.08 29.48 9.50
CA ASP A 606 -26.08 28.80 8.20
C ASP A 606 -26.33 27.27 8.30
N CYS A 607 -26.51 26.74 9.52
CA CYS A 607 -26.87 25.34 9.72
C CYS A 607 -28.42 25.20 9.80
N PRO A 608 -29.06 24.43 8.90
CA PRO A 608 -30.52 24.25 8.92
C PRO A 608 -31.06 23.72 10.26
N PHE A 609 -30.24 22.95 10.98
CA PHE A 609 -30.56 22.37 12.28
C PHE A 609 -30.36 23.32 13.47
N ALA A 610 -29.46 24.29 13.37
CA ALA A 610 -29.26 25.27 14.43
C ALA A 610 -30.46 26.21 14.59
N ARG A 611 -31.24 26.42 13.52
CA ARG A 611 -32.50 27.17 13.56
C ARG A 611 -33.58 26.45 14.38
N GLU A 612 -33.75 25.14 14.18
CA GLU A 612 -34.68 24.32 14.97
C GLU A 612 -34.26 24.21 16.43
N ILE A 613 -32.95 24.04 16.70
CA ILE A 613 -32.42 23.99 18.06
C ILE A 613 -32.53 25.35 18.76
N SER A 614 -32.33 26.46 18.05
CA SER A 614 -32.47 27.81 18.59
C SER A 614 -33.94 28.21 18.83
N GLU A 615 -34.89 27.75 18.00
CA GLU A 615 -36.33 27.91 18.26
C GLU A 615 -36.80 27.06 19.45
N TRP A 616 -36.15 25.91 19.70
CA TRP A 616 -36.41 25.06 20.86
C TRP A 616 -35.81 25.60 22.16
N MET A 617 -34.60 26.16 22.13
CA MET A 617 -33.98 26.81 23.29
C MET A 617 -34.67 28.13 23.72
N GLY A 618 -35.65 28.61 22.94
CA GLY A 618 -36.46 29.80 23.21
C GLY A 618 -37.87 29.53 23.75
N ARG A 619 -38.16 28.34 24.31
CA ARG A 619 -39.41 28.03 25.02
C ARG A 619 -39.18 27.45 26.41
#